data_AF-A0A4R4DD47-F1
#
_entry.id   AF-A0A4R4DD47-F1
#
_cell.length_a   1.000
_cell.length_b   1.000
_cell.length_c   1.000
_cell.angle_alpha   90.00
_cell.angle_beta   90.00
_cell.angle_gamma   90.00
#
_symmetry.space_group_name_H-M   'P 1'
#
loop_
_entity.id
_entity.type
_entity.pdbx_description
1 polymer ?
#
loop_
_entity_poly.entity_id
_entity_poly.type
_entity_poly.pdbx_seq_one_letter_code
_entity_poly.pdbx_strand_id
1 'polypeptide(L)'
;MARSGASRETRPGKPEVAGVALLSRQRALSAAADTASVEAARAVAQAGTVAWWEASAADHGMPRLAPAALPDGLPLTELSDFTVAEACAFGRDLARLPMTDAVVALGRLYTQALPSAHRAEQGIFYTPPPLAGRLLNKAERAGHDWRTGRALDPSCGGGRSLSKPPLACWPQ
;
A
#
# COMPACT_ATOMS: atom_id res chain seq x y z
N MET A 1 3.97 -15.54 56.18
CA MET A 1 4.66 -16.37 55.16
C MET A 1 4.13 -15.98 53.80
N ALA A 2 4.93 -15.28 52.99
CA ALA A 2 4.59 -14.87 51.63
C ALA A 2 5.58 -15.53 50.65
N ARG A 3 5.07 -16.15 49.58
CA ARG A 3 5.82 -16.50 48.37
C ARG A 3 4.87 -16.19 47.20
N SER A 4 4.90 -14.96 46.70
CA SER A 4 5.74 -14.51 45.57
C SER A 4 5.46 -15.33 44.31
N GLY A 5 4.58 -14.77 43.47
CA GLY A 5 4.34 -15.24 42.11
C GLY A 5 5.53 -14.98 41.20
N ALA A 6 5.72 -15.86 40.23
CA ALA A 6 6.52 -15.61 39.05
C ALA A 6 5.55 -15.55 37.87
N SER A 7 5.02 -14.37 37.59
CA SER A 7 4.40 -14.10 36.29
C SER A 7 5.51 -14.14 35.25
N ARG A 8 5.40 -15.11 34.35
CA ARG A 8 6.28 -15.27 33.20
C ARG A 8 6.00 -14.10 32.24
N GLU A 9 6.88 -13.11 32.29
CA GLU A 9 6.82 -11.94 31.42
C GLU A 9 7.00 -12.37 29.96
N THR A 10 5.91 -12.34 29.20
CA THR A 10 5.93 -12.52 27.75
C THR A 10 6.56 -11.31 27.11
N ARG A 11 7.80 -11.44 26.63
CA ARG A 11 8.45 -10.44 25.79
C ARG A 11 7.61 -10.19 24.53
N PRO A 12 7.21 -8.94 24.22
CA PRO A 12 6.59 -8.62 22.95
C PRO A 12 7.65 -8.72 21.84
N GLY A 13 7.46 -9.66 20.91
CA GLY A 13 8.24 -9.73 19.67
C GLY A 13 8.04 -8.45 18.85
N LYS A 14 9.14 -7.71 18.68
CA LYS A 14 9.31 -6.39 18.04
C LYS A 14 8.49 -6.14 16.74
N PRO A 15 7.63 -5.10 16.70
CA PRO A 15 7.07 -4.56 15.44
C PRO A 15 8.15 -4.05 14.45
N GLU A 16 9.34 -3.72 14.93
CA GLU A 16 10.48 -3.25 14.13
C GLU A 16 11.03 -4.31 13.16
N VAL A 17 11.08 -5.59 13.58
CA VAL A 17 11.62 -6.69 12.75
C VAL A 17 10.66 -7.05 11.61
N ALA A 18 9.36 -7.01 11.89
CA ALA A 18 8.31 -7.20 10.87
C ALA A 18 8.38 -6.11 9.79
N GLY A 19 8.64 -4.84 10.19
CA GLY A 19 8.82 -3.74 9.25
C GLY A 19 10.04 -3.91 8.34
N VAL A 20 11.17 -4.39 8.87
CA VAL A 20 12.40 -4.65 8.09
C VAL A 20 12.20 -5.80 7.09
N ALA A 21 11.54 -6.88 7.51
CA ALA A 21 11.23 -8.01 6.63
C ALA A 21 10.31 -7.58 5.46
N LEU A 22 9.29 -6.78 5.75
CA LEU A 22 8.36 -6.27 4.75
C LEU A 22 9.05 -5.35 3.72
N LEU A 23 9.92 -4.45 4.18
CA LEU A 23 10.71 -3.59 3.30
C LEU A 23 11.70 -4.39 2.43
N SER A 24 12.28 -5.44 2.99
CA SER A 24 13.21 -6.31 2.26
C SER A 24 12.49 -7.10 1.16
N ARG A 25 11.30 -7.66 1.47
CA ARG A 25 10.43 -8.32 0.50
C ARG A 25 9.96 -7.35 -0.59
N GLN A 26 9.57 -6.12 -0.23
CA GLN A 26 9.19 -5.10 -1.20
C GLN A 26 10.33 -4.80 -2.19
N ARG A 27 11.57 -4.66 -1.70
CA ARG A 27 12.74 -4.44 -2.56
C ARG A 27 13.03 -5.63 -3.47
N ALA A 28 12.94 -6.86 -2.95
CA ALA A 28 13.15 -8.07 -3.75
C ALA A 28 12.09 -8.21 -4.85
N LEU A 29 10.81 -8.00 -4.53
CA LEU A 29 9.72 -7.99 -5.51
C LEU A 29 9.89 -6.88 -6.55
N SER A 30 10.27 -5.68 -6.11
CA SER A 30 10.54 -4.56 -7.01
C SER A 30 11.69 -4.90 -7.95
N ALA A 31 12.81 -5.43 -7.45
CA ALA A 31 13.96 -5.81 -8.27
C ALA A 31 13.66 -6.96 -9.25
N ALA A 32 12.85 -7.95 -8.83
CA ALA A 32 12.39 -9.02 -9.71
C ALA A 32 11.49 -8.51 -10.84
N ALA A 33 10.82 -7.36 -10.64
CA ALA A 33 10.05 -6.67 -11.66
C ALA A 33 10.88 -5.63 -12.47
N ASP A 34 11.90 -5.02 -11.84
CA ASP A 34 12.75 -3.94 -12.39
C ASP A 34 13.61 -4.41 -13.58
N THR A 35 13.72 -5.72 -13.80
CA THR A 35 14.37 -6.29 -14.99
C THR A 35 13.45 -6.52 -16.20
N ALA A 36 12.13 -6.36 -16.08
CA ALA A 36 11.20 -7.03 -17.02
C ALA A 36 10.42 -6.11 -17.97
N SER A 37 9.63 -5.14 -17.48
CA SER A 37 8.77 -4.28 -18.32
C SER A 37 7.79 -3.46 -17.46
N VAL A 38 7.05 -2.53 -18.06
CA VAL A 38 5.90 -1.86 -17.40
C VAL A 38 4.82 -2.89 -17.05
N GLU A 39 4.63 -3.88 -17.92
CA GLU A 39 3.69 -4.98 -17.81
C GLU A 39 3.97 -5.87 -16.59
N ALA A 40 5.25 -6.15 -16.28
CA ALA A 40 5.65 -6.91 -15.11
C ALA A 40 5.43 -6.12 -13.81
N ALA A 41 5.73 -4.82 -13.81
CA ALA A 41 5.46 -3.95 -12.67
C ALA A 41 3.96 -3.90 -12.34
N ARG A 42 3.10 -3.82 -13.36
CA ARG A 42 1.64 -3.91 -13.21
C ARG A 42 1.21 -5.27 -12.66
N ALA A 43 1.75 -6.37 -13.19
CA ALA A 43 1.40 -7.72 -12.76
C ALA A 43 1.75 -7.97 -11.28
N VAL A 44 2.94 -7.56 -10.84
CA VAL A 44 3.36 -7.71 -9.42
C VAL A 44 2.51 -6.85 -8.51
N ALA A 45 2.24 -5.60 -8.90
CA ALA A 45 1.37 -4.71 -8.13
C ALA A 45 -0.07 -5.23 -8.05
N GLN A 46 -0.61 -5.79 -9.14
CA GLN A 46 -1.94 -6.38 -9.17
C GLN A 46 -2.03 -7.57 -8.23
N ALA A 47 -1.09 -8.53 -8.32
CA ALA A 47 -1.09 -9.72 -7.48
C ALA A 47 -1.03 -9.36 -5.98
N GLY A 48 -0.15 -8.43 -5.61
CA GLY A 48 -0.05 -7.94 -4.22
C GLY A 48 -1.31 -7.20 -3.75
N THR A 49 -1.91 -6.38 -4.61
CA THR A 49 -3.13 -5.61 -4.28
C THR A 49 -4.34 -6.52 -4.12
N VAL A 50 -4.52 -7.50 -5.01
CA VAL A 50 -5.61 -8.49 -4.91
C VAL A 50 -5.47 -9.29 -3.62
N ALA A 51 -4.28 -9.80 -3.31
CA ALA A 51 -4.05 -10.56 -2.09
C ALA A 51 -4.27 -9.73 -0.81
N TRP A 52 -3.87 -8.45 -0.83
CA TRP A 52 -4.16 -7.52 0.27
C TRP A 52 -5.66 -7.30 0.45
N TRP A 53 -6.39 -7.06 -0.64
CA TRP A 53 -7.84 -6.86 -0.61
C TRP A 53 -8.57 -8.09 -0.07
N GLU A 54 -8.24 -9.28 -0.59
CA GLU A 54 -8.88 -10.53 -0.17
C GLU A 54 -8.64 -10.84 1.30
N ALA A 55 -7.42 -10.65 1.79
CA ALA A 55 -7.10 -10.83 3.21
C ALA A 55 -7.81 -9.79 4.09
N SER A 56 -7.82 -8.53 3.67
CA SER A 56 -8.51 -7.46 4.41
C SER A 56 -10.02 -7.70 4.46
N ALA A 57 -10.63 -8.16 3.36
CA ALA A 57 -12.05 -8.50 3.30
C ALA A 57 -12.40 -9.66 4.24
N ALA A 58 -11.57 -10.71 4.25
CA ALA A 58 -11.75 -11.86 5.14
C ALA A 58 -11.69 -11.46 6.62
N ASP A 59 -10.72 -10.62 7.01
CA ASP A 59 -10.57 -10.13 8.39
C ASP A 59 -11.78 -9.31 8.88
N HIS A 60 -12.50 -8.68 7.95
CA HIS A 60 -13.70 -7.88 8.25
C HIS A 60 -15.02 -8.63 8.00
N GLY A 61 -14.97 -9.93 7.69
CA GLY A 61 -16.17 -10.74 7.41
C GLY A 61 -16.92 -10.32 6.15
N MET A 62 -16.25 -9.62 5.23
CA MET A 62 -16.85 -9.22 3.96
C MET A 62 -16.79 -10.36 2.94
N PRO A 63 -17.78 -10.47 2.03
CA PRO A 63 -17.73 -11.45 0.98
C PRO A 63 -16.55 -11.16 0.05
N ARG A 64 -15.94 -12.23 -0.49
CA ARG A 64 -14.91 -12.11 -1.50
C ARG A 64 -15.52 -11.52 -2.77
N LEU A 65 -15.23 -10.24 -3.03
CA LEU A 65 -15.53 -9.64 -4.31
C LEU A 65 -14.52 -10.12 -5.34
N ALA A 66 -15.01 -10.52 -6.51
CA ALA A 66 -14.12 -10.74 -7.65
C ALA A 66 -13.34 -9.44 -7.92
N PRO A 67 -12.02 -9.50 -8.16
CA PRO A 67 -11.27 -8.35 -8.62
C PRO A 67 -11.97 -7.75 -9.84
N ALA A 68 -12.02 -6.42 -9.92
CA ALA A 68 -12.51 -5.77 -11.13
C ALA A 68 -11.72 -6.28 -12.34
N ALA A 69 -12.43 -6.58 -13.43
CA ALA A 69 -11.77 -6.95 -14.68
C ALA A 69 -10.80 -5.83 -15.08
N LEU A 70 -9.62 -6.23 -15.54
CA LEU A 70 -8.69 -5.25 -16.10
C LEU A 70 -9.30 -4.64 -17.36
N PRO A 71 -9.02 -3.36 -17.65
CA PRO A 71 -9.38 -2.77 -18.92
C PRO A 71 -8.84 -3.58 -20.09
N ASP A 72 -9.63 -3.70 -21.15
CA ASP A 72 -9.22 -4.38 -22.37
C ASP A 72 -7.92 -3.77 -22.91
N GLY A 73 -7.00 -4.63 -23.34
CA GLY A 73 -5.73 -4.20 -23.92
C GLY A 73 -4.73 -3.65 -22.90
N LEU A 74 -4.93 -3.84 -21.59
CA LEU A 74 -3.89 -3.57 -20.59
C LEU A 74 -2.92 -4.77 -20.51
N PRO A 75 -1.72 -4.69 -21.10
CA PRO A 75 -0.81 -5.82 -21.13
C PRO A 75 -0.25 -6.09 -19.73
N LEU A 76 -0.22 -7.38 -19.37
CA LEU A 76 0.47 -7.91 -18.20
C LEU A 76 1.45 -8.98 -18.66
N THR A 77 2.63 -9.00 -18.05
CA THR A 77 3.61 -10.05 -18.28
C THR A 77 3.26 -11.23 -17.39
N GLU A 78 3.38 -12.44 -17.91
CA GLU A 78 3.32 -13.64 -17.08
C GLU A 78 4.49 -13.65 -16.10
N LEU A 79 4.16 -13.73 -14.82
CA LEU A 79 5.13 -13.80 -13.75
C LEU A 79 5.44 -15.26 -13.43
N SER A 80 6.64 -15.52 -12.91
CA SER A 80 6.93 -16.84 -12.36
C SER A 80 6.02 -17.15 -11.17
N ASP A 81 5.67 -18.43 -10.96
CA ASP A 81 4.88 -18.88 -9.80
C ASP A 81 5.46 -18.40 -8.47
N PHE A 82 6.79 -18.37 -8.37
CA PHE A 82 7.50 -17.85 -7.21
C PHE A 82 7.22 -16.36 -6.98
N THR A 83 7.30 -15.54 -8.04
CA THR A 83 7.03 -14.10 -7.97
C THR A 83 5.57 -13.84 -7.58
N VAL A 84 4.62 -14.61 -8.14
CA VAL A 84 3.20 -14.53 -7.78
C VAL A 84 3.01 -14.88 -6.31
N ALA A 85 3.61 -15.98 -5.84
CA ALA A 85 3.51 -16.41 -4.45
C ALA A 85 4.04 -15.37 -3.47
N GLU A 86 5.21 -14.77 -3.76
CA GLU A 86 5.80 -13.72 -2.92
C GLU A 86 4.99 -12.42 -2.95
N ALA A 87 4.44 -12.03 -4.12
CA ALA A 87 3.56 -10.86 -4.22
C ALA A 87 2.27 -11.06 -3.39
N CYS A 88 1.68 -12.25 -3.48
CA CYS A 88 0.51 -12.61 -2.68
C CYS A 88 0.84 -12.66 -1.18
N ALA A 89 2.00 -13.18 -0.79
CA ALA A 89 2.45 -13.19 0.60
C ALA A 89 2.65 -11.76 1.13
N PHE A 90 3.27 -10.89 0.34
CA PHE A 90 3.39 -9.47 0.65
C PHE A 90 2.02 -8.81 0.88
N GLY A 91 1.06 -9.02 -0.04
CA GLY A 91 -0.30 -8.49 0.12
C GLY A 91 -0.99 -8.94 1.41
N ARG A 92 -0.90 -10.23 1.75
CA ARG A 92 -1.42 -10.76 3.03
C ARG A 92 -0.72 -10.17 4.25
N ASP A 93 0.58 -9.88 4.15
CA ASP A 93 1.31 -9.22 5.22
C ASP A 93 0.85 -7.78 5.45
N LEU A 94 0.52 -7.07 4.37
CA LEU A 94 -0.01 -5.71 4.44
C LEU A 94 -1.41 -5.64 5.04
N ALA A 95 -2.23 -6.69 4.96
CA ALA A 95 -3.58 -6.70 5.53
C ALA A 95 -3.57 -6.55 7.06
N ARG A 96 -2.45 -6.88 7.71
CA ARG A 96 -2.25 -6.71 9.17
C ARG A 96 -1.82 -5.31 9.58
N LEU A 97 -1.60 -4.41 8.62
CA LEU A 97 -1.21 -3.03 8.86
C LEU A 97 -2.42 -2.09 8.82
N PRO A 98 -2.32 -0.90 9.43
CA PRO A 98 -3.27 0.18 9.17
C PRO A 98 -3.39 0.42 7.66
N MET A 99 -4.62 0.63 7.16
CA MET A 99 -4.92 0.86 5.74
C MET A 99 -3.96 1.88 5.10
N THR A 100 -3.66 2.97 5.81
CA THR A 100 -2.77 4.02 5.32
C THR A 100 -1.37 3.53 5.02
N ASP A 101 -0.85 2.58 5.79
CA ASP A 101 0.49 2.01 5.63
C ASP A 101 0.51 0.93 4.56
N ALA A 102 -0.56 0.13 4.46
CA ALA A 102 -0.74 -0.82 3.37
C ALA A 102 -0.75 -0.11 2.00
N VAL A 103 -1.52 0.98 1.86
CA VAL A 103 -1.58 1.77 0.62
C VAL A 103 -0.23 2.44 0.31
N VAL A 104 0.54 2.85 1.33
CA VAL A 104 1.92 3.33 1.13
C VAL A 104 2.79 2.25 0.51
N ALA A 105 2.74 1.05 1.09
CA ALA A 105 3.58 -0.06 0.67
C ALA A 105 3.22 -0.55 -0.75
N LEU A 106 1.93 -0.66 -1.07
CA LEU A 106 1.47 -1.01 -2.42
C LEU A 106 1.85 0.05 -3.46
N GLY A 107 1.66 1.33 -3.15
CA GLY A 107 2.07 2.42 -4.06
C GLY A 107 3.59 2.45 -4.28
N ARG A 108 4.37 2.17 -3.24
CA ARG A 108 5.83 2.04 -3.35
C ARG A 108 6.24 0.81 -4.16
N LEU A 109 5.59 -0.33 -3.96
CA LEU A 109 5.84 -1.55 -4.75
C LEU A 109 5.69 -1.25 -6.25
N TYR A 110 4.55 -0.68 -6.66
CA TYR A 110 4.32 -0.33 -8.07
C TYR A 110 5.36 0.66 -8.60
N THR A 111 5.57 1.76 -7.89
CA THR A 111 6.49 2.80 -8.35
C THR A 111 7.95 2.36 -8.35
N GLN A 112 8.37 1.45 -7.47
CA GLN A 112 9.74 0.93 -7.47
C GLN A 112 9.96 -0.20 -8.47
N ALA A 113 8.90 -0.95 -8.81
CA ALA A 113 8.94 -2.01 -9.81
C ALA A 113 9.02 -1.49 -11.26
N LEU A 114 8.58 -0.25 -11.53
CA LEU A 114 8.61 0.33 -12.88
C LEU A 114 10.05 0.62 -13.34
N PRO A 115 10.39 0.43 -14.63
CA PRO A 115 11.71 0.81 -15.16
C PRO A 115 12.04 2.29 -14.91
N SER A 116 13.28 2.58 -14.51
CA SER A 116 13.70 3.94 -14.12
C SER A 116 13.48 5.00 -15.21
N ALA A 117 13.76 4.68 -16.47
CA ALA A 117 13.50 5.56 -17.62
C ALA A 117 12.01 5.88 -17.77
N HIS A 118 11.15 4.86 -17.68
CA HIS A 118 9.70 5.04 -17.78
C HIS A 118 9.16 5.92 -16.64
N ARG A 119 9.66 5.75 -15.41
CA ARG A 119 9.27 6.62 -14.28
C ARG A 119 9.64 8.07 -14.53
N ALA A 120 10.84 8.32 -15.04
CA ALA A 120 11.33 9.66 -15.31
C ALA A 120 10.55 10.32 -16.45
N GLU A 121 10.32 9.62 -17.56
CA GLU A 121 9.57 10.11 -18.71
C GLU A 121 8.10 10.42 -18.39
N GLN A 122 7.47 9.59 -17.55
CA GLN A 122 6.05 9.72 -17.21
C GLN A 122 5.79 10.49 -15.90
N GLY A 123 6.84 10.97 -15.23
CA GLY A 123 6.72 11.68 -13.94
C GLY A 123 6.15 10.80 -12.81
N ILE A 124 6.31 9.48 -12.88
CA ILE A 124 5.73 8.53 -11.91
C ILE A 124 6.63 8.44 -10.68
N PHE A 125 6.37 9.33 -9.71
CA PHE A 125 7.03 9.34 -8.42
C PHE A 125 6.00 9.21 -7.29
N TYR A 126 6.29 8.33 -6.34
CA TYR A 126 5.45 8.20 -5.16
C TYR A 126 5.64 9.40 -4.22
N THR A 127 4.59 10.19 -4.00
CA THR A 127 4.59 11.32 -3.05
C THR A 127 4.70 10.82 -1.61
N PRO A 128 5.81 11.07 -0.89
CA PRO A 128 5.97 10.61 0.48
C PRO A 128 4.91 11.20 1.42
N PRO A 129 4.45 10.47 2.45
CA PRO A 129 3.43 10.94 3.39
C PRO A 129 3.71 12.32 4.01
N PRO A 130 4.94 12.64 4.46
CA PRO A 130 5.23 13.96 5.02
C PRO A 130 5.06 15.09 4.01
N LEU A 131 5.35 14.83 2.73
CA LEU A 131 5.22 15.83 1.67
C LEU A 131 3.75 16.09 1.35
N ALA A 132 2.95 15.03 1.19
CA ALA A 132 1.50 15.14 1.01
C ALA A 132 0.86 15.89 2.19
N GLY A 133 1.22 15.54 3.43
CA GLY A 133 0.73 16.22 4.62
C GLY A 133 1.07 17.72 4.66
N ARG A 134 2.28 18.10 4.21
CA ARG A 134 2.66 19.52 4.10
C ARG A 134 1.82 20.28 3.08
N LEU A 135 1.47 19.66 1.94
CA LEU A 135 0.62 20.27 0.92
C LEU A 135 -0.80 20.50 1.45
N LEU A 136 -1.39 19.49 2.11
CA LEU A 136 -2.71 19.60 2.73
C LEU A 136 -2.74 20.71 3.79
N ASN A 137 -1.74 20.77 4.67
CA ASN A 137 -1.64 21.82 5.68
C ASN A 137 -1.51 23.23 5.06
N LYS A 138 -0.88 23.36 3.89
CA LYS A 138 -0.82 24.64 3.17
C LYS A 138 -2.18 25.04 2.62
N ALA A 139 -2.95 24.10 2.09
CA ALA A 139 -4.31 24.34 1.63
C ALA A 139 -5.24 24.78 2.78
N GLU A 140 -5.16 24.11 3.94
CA GLU A 140 -5.90 24.51 5.16
C GLU A 140 -5.54 25.94 5.59
N ARG A 141 -4.25 26.25 5.64
CA ARG A 141 -3.77 27.60 6.00
C ARG A 141 -4.19 28.67 5.00
N ALA A 142 -4.43 28.30 3.75
CA ALA A 142 -4.99 29.19 2.74
C ALA A 142 -6.52 29.32 2.83
N GLY A 143 -7.17 28.69 3.81
CA GLY A 143 -8.61 28.78 4.06
C GLY A 143 -9.44 27.67 3.40
N HIS A 144 -8.82 26.59 2.89
CA HIS A 144 -9.58 25.46 2.36
C HIS A 144 -10.30 24.71 3.48
N ASP A 145 -11.63 24.65 3.42
CA ASP A 145 -12.45 23.84 4.33
C ASP A 145 -12.65 22.44 3.75
N TRP A 146 -12.03 21.42 4.35
CA TRP A 146 -12.18 20.03 3.91
C TRP A 146 -13.58 19.44 4.10
N ARG A 147 -14.47 20.09 4.87
CA ARG A 147 -15.85 19.62 5.07
C ARG A 147 -16.73 19.91 3.86
N THR A 148 -16.46 21.00 3.16
CA THR A 148 -17.31 21.51 2.07
C THR A 148 -16.56 21.69 0.75
N GLY A 149 -15.25 21.88 0.83
CA GLY A 149 -14.34 22.06 -0.28
C GLY A 149 -14.14 20.77 -1.07
N ARG A 150 -13.92 20.93 -2.37
CA ARG A 150 -13.52 19.84 -3.27
C ARG A 150 -12.07 20.04 -3.67
N ALA A 151 -11.28 18.99 -3.60
CA ALA A 151 -9.91 18.96 -4.10
C ALA A 151 -9.82 17.95 -5.23
N LEU A 152 -9.18 18.35 -6.33
CA LEU A 152 -8.88 17.48 -7.46
C LEU A 152 -7.35 17.40 -7.58
N ASP A 153 -6.82 16.18 -7.55
CA ASP A 153 -5.45 15.91 -7.99
C ASP A 153 -5.51 15.25 -9.37
N PRO A 154 -5.24 15.99 -10.46
CA PRO A 154 -5.30 15.45 -11.82
C PRO A 154 -4.17 14.46 -12.12
N SER A 155 -3.24 14.24 -11.19
CA SER A 155 -2.09 13.35 -11.36
C SER A 155 -1.89 12.46 -10.12
N CYS A 156 -2.98 12.03 -9.48
CA CYS A 156 -2.95 11.32 -8.19
C CYS A 156 -2.27 9.94 -8.20
N GLY A 157 -1.91 9.42 -9.38
CA GLY A 157 -1.25 8.13 -9.55
C GLY A 157 -2.00 7.01 -8.81
N GLY A 158 -1.32 6.28 -7.93
CA GLY A 158 -1.88 5.22 -7.08
C GLY A 158 -2.81 5.68 -5.94
N GLY A 159 -3.42 6.87 -6.03
CA GLY A 159 -4.54 7.29 -5.20
C GLY A 159 -4.22 7.83 -3.80
N ARG A 160 -2.95 8.13 -3.46
CA ARG A 160 -2.62 8.56 -2.09
C ARG A 160 -2.85 10.03 -1.79
N SER A 161 -2.95 10.90 -2.79
CA SER A 161 -3.19 12.34 -2.57
C SER A 161 -4.54 12.64 -1.92
N LEU A 162 -5.44 11.65 -1.82
CA LEU A 162 -6.78 11.78 -1.26
C LEU A 162 -6.99 11.01 0.05
N SER A 163 -6.02 10.22 0.51
CA SER A 163 -6.17 9.44 1.76
C SER A 163 -5.50 10.12 2.95
N LYS A 164 -6.25 11.06 3.55
CA LYS A 164 -6.13 11.40 4.98
C LYS A 164 -7.53 11.48 5.62
N PRO A 165 -7.88 10.55 6.54
CA PRO A 165 -9.13 10.52 7.33
C PRO A 165 -8.87 10.96 8.81
N PRO A 166 -9.80 10.76 9.78
CA PRO A 166 -11.09 11.43 10.02
C PRO A 166 -11.09 12.26 11.34
N LEU A 167 -11.92 13.31 11.45
CA LEU A 167 -12.33 13.86 12.75
C LEU A 167 -13.82 14.27 12.70
N ALA A 168 -14.63 13.47 13.41
CA ALA A 168 -15.96 13.78 13.94
C ALA A 168 -17.14 14.08 12.98
N CYS A 169 -18.19 13.26 13.19
CA CYS A 169 -19.61 13.49 12.90
C CYS A 169 -20.08 13.41 11.44
N TRP A 170 -20.55 12.22 11.06
CA TRP A 170 -21.78 12.10 10.26
C TRP A 170 -22.97 12.00 11.23
N PRO A 171 -23.95 12.92 11.20
CA PRO A 171 -25.28 12.58 11.67
C PRO A 171 -26.00 11.75 10.59
N GLN A 172 -26.81 10.81 11.05
CA GLN A 172 -27.85 10.19 10.24
C GLN A 172 -28.91 11.23 9.84
#